data_AF-A0A2D5ZUW2-F1
#
_entry.id   AF-A0A2D5ZUW2-F1
#
_cell.length_a   1.000
_cell.length_b   1.000
_cell.length_c   1.000
_cell.angle_alpha   90.00
_cell.angle_beta   90.00
_cell.angle_gamma   90.00
#
_symmetry.space_group_name_H-M   'P 1'
#
loop_
_entity.id
_entity.type
_entity.pdbx_description
1 polymer ?
#
loop_
_entity_poly.entity_id
_entity_poly.type
_entity_poly.pdbx_seq_one_letter_code
_entity_poly.pdbx_strand_id
1 'polypeptide(L)'
;MRLGRAFVGNRFVMLLAVVMSGCGFFDPNHIEPGLDPQAQTLGMGPSFEEVSQKVLGPSCVECHSSYSNYRVVRADLNQIMESIREGRMPKRAPALEGASLALLEEWVGNGAPQFTRNDPPSDDAPKPVELAPNYQSVALNIFGARCTTCHSPTGRVDFLDFSTRLSVMQNASEMFDFENPEQSYMLEVIQDPLEPMPPLDSGIPQLTEEEIAVLQEWIRLGLP
;
A
#
# COMPACT_ATOMS: atom_id res chain seq x y z
N MET A 1 47.49 69.11 -50.36
CA MET A 1 48.82 69.18 -49.70
C MET A 1 48.67 68.64 -48.27
N ARG A 2 49.61 67.79 -47.85
CA ARG A 2 49.80 67.15 -46.53
C ARG A 2 48.91 65.97 -46.13
N LEU A 3 49.61 64.83 -46.12
CA LEU A 3 49.39 63.53 -45.50
C LEU A 3 48.91 63.57 -44.04
N GLY A 4 48.17 62.53 -43.66
CA GLY A 4 48.04 62.04 -42.30
C GLY A 4 47.52 60.60 -42.28
N ARG A 5 48.41 59.62 -42.08
CA ARG A 5 48.07 58.22 -41.77
C ARG A 5 47.73 58.11 -40.29
N ALA A 6 46.75 57.29 -39.94
CA ALA A 6 46.72 56.59 -38.65
C ALA A 6 46.02 55.24 -38.81
N PHE A 7 46.58 54.24 -38.14
CA PHE A 7 46.40 52.81 -38.32
C PHE A 7 45.98 52.24 -36.97
N VAL A 8 44.74 51.79 -36.81
CA VAL A 8 44.25 51.00 -35.65
C VAL A 8 42.96 50.34 -36.14
N GLY A 9 42.62 49.07 -35.94
CA GLY A 9 43.17 47.98 -35.16
C GLY A 9 42.05 46.95 -35.11
N ASN A 10 42.36 45.74 -35.56
CA ASN A 10 41.45 44.61 -35.71
C ASN A 10 40.79 44.23 -34.37
N ARG A 11 39.45 44.16 -34.30
CA ARG A 11 38.73 43.51 -33.20
C ARG A 11 37.72 42.52 -33.78
N PHE A 12 38.21 41.29 -33.97
CA PHE A 12 37.41 40.09 -34.15
C PHE A 12 36.73 39.79 -32.81
N VAL A 13 35.42 39.98 -32.73
CA VAL A 13 34.61 39.53 -31.58
C VAL A 13 34.20 38.10 -31.86
N MET A 14 34.88 37.15 -31.21
CA MET A 14 34.54 35.72 -31.27
C MET A 14 33.43 35.46 -30.24
N LEU A 15 32.22 35.22 -30.74
CA LEU A 15 31.06 34.83 -29.95
C LEU A 15 31.21 33.35 -29.57
N LEU A 16 31.57 33.10 -28.30
CA LEU A 16 31.68 31.76 -27.73
C LEU A 16 30.28 31.29 -27.30
N ALA A 17 29.65 30.42 -28.09
CA ALA A 17 28.41 29.76 -27.72
C ALA A 17 28.74 28.63 -26.72
N VAL A 18 28.37 28.82 -25.45
CA VAL A 18 28.45 27.80 -24.41
C VAL A 18 27.23 26.89 -24.53
N VAL A 19 27.46 25.67 -25.01
CA VAL A 19 26.48 24.58 -24.98
C VAL A 19 26.56 23.93 -23.60
N MET A 20 25.61 24.23 -22.71
CA MET A 20 25.44 23.54 -21.44
C MET A 20 24.76 22.18 -21.71
N SER A 21 25.56 21.17 -22.01
CA SER A 21 25.15 19.76 -21.92
C SER A 21 25.06 19.38 -20.44
N GLY A 22 23.85 19.34 -19.89
CA GLY A 22 23.60 18.85 -18.54
C GLY A 22 23.76 17.33 -18.48
N CYS A 23 24.87 16.85 -17.94
CA CYS A 23 25.00 15.48 -17.47
C CYS A 23 24.37 15.38 -16.07
N GLY A 24 23.34 14.54 -15.93
CA GLY A 24 22.76 14.21 -14.62
C GLY A 24 23.81 13.55 -13.73
N PHE A 25 24.05 14.14 -12.57
CA PHE A 25 24.94 13.64 -11.55
C PHE A 25 24.20 12.55 -10.77
N PHE A 26 24.57 11.29 -10.99
CA PHE A 26 24.13 10.16 -10.18
C PHE A 26 24.90 10.21 -8.85
N ASP A 27 24.22 10.53 -7.75
CA ASP A 27 24.79 10.48 -6.40
C ASP A 27 24.57 9.08 -5.81
N PRO A 28 25.60 8.23 -5.68
CA PRO A 28 25.48 6.88 -5.12
C PRO A 28 25.15 6.87 -3.62
N ASN A 29 25.14 8.02 -2.94
CA ASN A 29 24.80 8.13 -1.52
C ASN A 29 23.46 8.81 -1.26
N HIS A 30 22.72 9.19 -2.30
CA HIS A 30 21.33 9.62 -2.14
C HIS A 30 20.42 8.39 -2.14
N ILE A 31 20.23 7.81 -0.95
CA ILE A 31 19.11 6.90 -0.71
C ILE A 31 17.87 7.78 -0.60
N GLU A 32 16.96 7.70 -1.58
CA GLU A 32 15.65 8.32 -1.43
C GLU A 32 14.94 7.70 -0.22
N PRO A 33 14.52 8.51 0.77
CA PRO A 33 13.72 8.00 1.87
C PRO A 33 12.29 7.79 1.34
N GLY A 34 11.90 6.52 1.20
CA GLY A 34 10.51 6.14 0.97
C GLY A 34 10.25 5.47 -0.37
N LEU A 35 10.78 4.26 -0.55
CA LEU A 35 10.00 3.25 -1.27
C LEU A 35 8.89 2.81 -0.31
N ASP A 36 7.69 3.29 -0.59
CA ASP A 36 6.45 2.89 0.04
C ASP A 36 6.36 1.35 0.19
N PRO A 37 6.18 0.81 1.41
CA PRO A 37 5.89 -0.62 1.60
C PRO A 37 4.59 -1.09 0.92
N GLN A 38 3.76 -0.15 0.45
CA GLN A 38 2.54 -0.36 -0.32
C GLN A 38 2.76 -0.23 -1.83
N ALA A 39 4.00 -0.16 -2.32
CA ALA A 39 4.31 -0.21 -3.75
C ALA A 39 3.67 -1.46 -4.36
N GLN A 40 2.50 -1.24 -4.98
CA GLN A 40 1.72 -2.24 -5.69
C GLN A 40 2.68 -2.93 -6.67
N THR A 41 2.91 -4.23 -6.47
CA THR A 41 3.85 -4.97 -7.30
C THR A 41 3.21 -5.17 -8.67
N LEU A 42 3.52 -4.26 -9.59
CA LEU A 42 3.13 -4.33 -10.98
C LEU A 42 4.06 -5.29 -11.72
N GLY A 43 3.52 -6.44 -12.13
CA GLY A 43 4.27 -7.47 -12.83
C GLY A 43 3.76 -7.74 -14.25
N MET A 44 4.55 -8.50 -15.00
CA MET A 44 4.08 -9.19 -16.21
C MET A 44 3.66 -10.59 -15.79
N GLY A 45 2.57 -11.15 -16.34
CA GLY A 45 2.04 -12.46 -15.94
C GLY A 45 0.74 -12.35 -15.14
N PRO A 46 0.25 -13.44 -14.55
CA PRO A 46 -1.03 -13.46 -13.82
C PRO A 46 -1.03 -12.54 -12.58
N SER A 47 -2.18 -12.01 -12.19
CA SER A 47 -2.33 -11.19 -10.96
C SER A 47 -2.63 -12.06 -9.73
N PHE A 48 -2.57 -11.46 -8.54
CA PHE A 48 -3.05 -12.14 -7.34
C PHE A 48 -4.53 -12.50 -7.44
N GLU A 49 -5.37 -11.66 -8.04
CA GLU A 49 -6.80 -11.95 -8.20
C GLU A 49 -7.01 -13.23 -9.02
N GLU A 50 -6.31 -13.35 -10.14
CA GLU A 50 -6.40 -14.53 -11.00
C GLU A 50 -5.95 -15.81 -10.25
N VAL A 51 -4.83 -15.75 -9.54
CA VAL A 51 -4.33 -16.87 -8.75
C VAL A 51 -5.24 -17.20 -7.57
N SER A 52 -5.81 -16.19 -6.93
CA SER A 52 -6.76 -16.33 -5.84
C SER A 52 -8.01 -17.05 -6.31
N GLN A 53 -8.62 -16.62 -7.41
CA GLN A 53 -9.83 -17.24 -7.95
C GLN A 53 -9.59 -18.67 -8.46
N LYS A 54 -8.49 -18.91 -9.18
CA LYS A 54 -8.26 -20.18 -9.90
C LYS A 54 -7.50 -21.24 -9.09
N VAL A 55 -6.76 -20.83 -8.07
CA VAL A 55 -5.88 -21.73 -7.30
C VAL A 55 -6.17 -21.65 -5.80
N LEU A 56 -5.96 -20.50 -5.17
CA LEU A 56 -5.97 -20.39 -3.71
C LEU A 56 -7.37 -20.58 -3.13
N GLY A 57 -8.38 -19.94 -3.73
CA GLY A 57 -9.79 -20.06 -3.36
C GLY A 57 -10.25 -21.52 -3.27
N PRO A 58 -10.21 -22.28 -4.37
CA PRO A 58 -10.69 -23.66 -4.37
C PRO A 58 -9.77 -24.66 -3.65
N SER A 59 -8.46 -24.39 -3.54
CA SER A 59 -7.48 -25.39 -3.05
C SER A 59 -6.94 -25.11 -1.65
N CYS A 60 -7.07 -23.88 -1.14
CA CYS A 60 -6.39 -23.44 0.08
C CYS A 60 -7.32 -22.71 1.05
N VAL A 61 -8.14 -21.77 0.57
CA VAL A 61 -8.91 -20.83 1.42
C VAL A 61 -9.95 -21.52 2.29
N GLU A 62 -10.47 -22.68 1.87
CA GLU A 62 -11.39 -23.47 2.69
C GLU A 62 -10.79 -23.85 4.06
N CYS A 63 -9.49 -24.12 4.12
CA CYS A 63 -8.78 -24.44 5.37
C CYS A 63 -7.87 -23.31 5.87
N HIS A 64 -7.47 -22.40 4.98
CA HIS A 64 -6.57 -21.28 5.23
C HIS A 64 -7.27 -19.98 4.84
N SER A 65 -8.29 -19.56 5.59
CA SER A 65 -9.13 -18.40 5.24
C SER A 65 -8.32 -17.11 5.04
N SER A 66 -7.21 -16.96 5.75
CA SER A 66 -6.28 -15.84 5.61
C SER A 66 -5.58 -15.77 4.24
N TYR A 67 -5.53 -16.86 3.47
CA TYR A 67 -4.94 -16.88 2.12
C TYR A 67 -5.82 -16.20 1.06
N SER A 68 -6.99 -15.69 1.45
CA SER A 68 -7.74 -14.72 0.65
C SER A 68 -7.09 -13.33 0.61
N ASN A 69 -6.10 -13.06 1.47
CA ASN A 69 -5.41 -11.79 1.57
C ASN A 69 -4.02 -11.86 0.90
N TYR A 70 -3.79 -10.97 -0.08
CA TYR A 70 -2.51 -10.88 -0.79
C TYR A 70 -1.31 -10.75 0.13
N ARG A 71 -1.39 -9.88 1.17
CA ARG A 71 -0.24 -9.62 2.06
C ARG A 71 0.17 -10.87 2.83
N VAL A 72 -0.81 -11.66 3.28
CA VAL A 72 -0.56 -12.93 3.98
C VAL A 72 0.12 -13.93 3.04
N VAL A 73 -0.47 -14.16 1.87
CA VAL A 73 0.08 -15.10 0.88
C VAL A 73 1.48 -14.67 0.45
N ARG A 74 1.70 -13.36 0.28
CA ARG A 74 3.00 -12.81 -0.11
C ARG A 74 4.05 -12.99 0.98
N ALA A 75 3.70 -12.80 2.24
CA ALA A 75 4.60 -13.02 3.37
C ALA A 75 4.99 -14.50 3.52
N ASP A 76 4.04 -15.41 3.29
CA ASP A 76 4.23 -16.85 3.46
C ASP A 76 4.66 -17.59 2.17
N LEU A 77 4.88 -16.85 1.07
CA LEU A 77 4.96 -17.40 -0.29
C LEU A 77 5.98 -18.54 -0.42
N ASN A 78 7.16 -18.40 0.19
CA ASN A 78 8.19 -19.43 0.13
C ASN A 78 7.77 -20.72 0.83
N GLN A 79 7.14 -20.61 2.01
CA GLN A 79 6.67 -21.77 2.78
C GLN A 79 5.48 -22.46 2.08
N ILE A 80 4.59 -21.67 1.47
CA ILE A 80 3.48 -22.18 0.66
C ILE A 80 4.03 -23.01 -0.50
N MET A 81 4.97 -22.45 -1.28
CA MET A 81 5.56 -23.14 -2.43
C MET A 81 6.36 -24.39 -2.05
N GLU A 82 7.12 -24.35 -0.96
CA GLU A 82 7.81 -25.52 -0.41
C GLU A 82 6.82 -26.63 -0.04
N SER A 83 5.77 -26.29 0.70
CA SER A 83 4.75 -27.27 1.13
C SER A 83 4.01 -27.91 -0.05
N ILE A 84 3.76 -27.15 -1.11
CA ILE A 84 3.14 -27.66 -2.34
C ILE A 84 4.11 -28.59 -3.09
N ARG A 85 5.37 -28.18 -3.26
CA ARG A 85 6.39 -28.98 -3.98
C ARG A 85 6.73 -30.30 -3.28
N GLU A 86 6.68 -30.31 -1.96
CA GLU A 86 6.86 -31.52 -1.15
C GLU A 86 5.59 -32.40 -1.09
N GLY A 87 4.49 -31.99 -1.74
CA GLY A 87 3.22 -32.71 -1.72
C GLY A 87 2.53 -32.71 -0.35
N ARG A 88 2.91 -31.81 0.56
CA ARG A 88 2.26 -31.67 1.89
C ARG A 88 0.94 -30.92 1.83
N MET A 89 0.73 -30.12 0.79
CA MET A 89 -0.49 -29.36 0.53
C MET A 89 -0.91 -29.47 -0.95
N PRO A 90 -2.22 -29.53 -1.24
CA PRO A 90 -3.35 -29.52 -0.30
C PRO A 90 -3.53 -30.83 0.49
N LYS A 91 -3.98 -30.77 1.75
CA LYS A 91 -4.18 -31.97 2.60
C LYS A 91 -5.47 -32.76 2.33
N ARG A 92 -6.50 -32.08 1.83
CA ARG A 92 -7.85 -32.65 1.62
C ARG A 92 -8.29 -32.65 0.16
N ALA A 93 -7.39 -32.34 -0.75
CA ALA A 93 -7.59 -32.37 -2.18
C ALA A 93 -6.36 -33.01 -2.85
N PRO A 94 -6.46 -33.46 -4.11
CA PRO A 94 -5.29 -33.88 -4.88
C PRO A 94 -4.20 -32.81 -4.88
N ALA A 95 -2.94 -33.25 -5.05
CA ALA A 95 -1.83 -32.33 -5.21
C ALA A 95 -2.12 -31.34 -6.35
N LEU A 96 -1.64 -30.10 -6.20
CA LEU A 96 -1.71 -29.13 -7.28
C LEU A 96 -0.89 -29.64 -8.46
N GLU A 97 -1.55 -29.87 -9.59
CA GLU A 97 -0.93 -30.37 -10.82
C GLU A 97 -1.43 -29.58 -12.04
N GLY A 98 -0.78 -29.81 -13.18
CA GLY A 98 -1.19 -29.25 -14.46
C GLY A 98 -1.28 -27.72 -14.46
N ALA A 99 -2.40 -27.19 -14.97
CA ALA A 99 -2.58 -25.76 -15.18
C ALA A 99 -2.57 -24.93 -13.88
N SER A 100 -3.08 -25.46 -12.77
CA SER A 100 -3.14 -24.72 -11.50
C SER A 100 -1.76 -24.56 -10.86
N LEU A 101 -0.92 -25.61 -10.91
CA LEU A 101 0.46 -25.50 -10.44
C LEU A 101 1.27 -24.58 -11.35
N ALA A 102 1.14 -24.72 -12.67
CA ALA A 102 1.83 -23.87 -13.63
C ALA A 102 1.48 -22.38 -13.45
N LEU A 103 0.19 -22.06 -13.25
CA LEU A 103 -0.27 -20.70 -13.00
C LEU A 103 0.33 -20.12 -11.71
N LEU A 104 0.39 -20.92 -10.63
CA LEU A 104 0.96 -20.50 -9.36
C LEU A 104 2.49 -20.29 -9.47
N GLU A 105 3.20 -21.19 -10.15
CA GLU A 105 4.65 -21.08 -10.37
C GLU A 105 5.01 -19.91 -11.28
N GLU A 106 4.21 -19.66 -12.32
CA GLU A 106 4.37 -18.49 -13.18
C GLU A 106 4.16 -17.19 -12.40
N TRP A 107 3.09 -17.11 -11.60
CA TRP A 107 2.84 -15.96 -10.73
C TRP A 107 4.02 -15.68 -9.80
N VAL A 108 4.49 -16.71 -9.09
CA VAL A 108 5.65 -16.63 -8.19
C VAL A 108 6.91 -16.21 -8.95
N GLY A 109 7.17 -16.81 -10.12
CA GLY A 109 8.32 -16.54 -10.97
C GLY A 109 8.35 -15.09 -11.48
N ASN A 110 7.19 -14.48 -11.67
CA ASN A 110 7.03 -13.08 -12.04
C ASN A 110 7.08 -12.12 -10.85
N GLY A 111 7.50 -12.59 -9.68
CA GLY A 111 7.60 -11.79 -8.46
C GLY A 111 6.29 -11.69 -7.70
N ALA A 112 5.34 -12.58 -7.95
CA ALA A 112 3.99 -12.64 -7.36
C ALA A 112 3.33 -11.25 -7.29
N PRO A 113 3.11 -10.62 -8.46
CA PRO A 113 2.54 -9.30 -8.54
C PRO A 113 1.10 -9.30 -8.02
N GLN A 114 0.73 -8.23 -7.32
CA GLN A 114 -0.66 -8.05 -6.92
C GLN A 114 -1.55 -7.75 -8.14
N PHE A 115 -1.02 -6.97 -9.10
CA PHE A 115 -1.72 -6.51 -10.30
C PHE A 115 -0.84 -6.68 -11.55
N THR A 116 -1.43 -6.88 -12.73
CA THR A 116 -0.67 -7.00 -13.99
C THR A 116 -0.55 -5.65 -14.71
N ARG A 117 0.47 -5.46 -15.55
CA ARG A 117 0.60 -4.28 -16.42
C ARG A 117 -0.41 -4.20 -17.56
N ASN A 118 -1.01 -5.35 -17.92
CA ASN A 118 -1.94 -5.47 -19.05
C ASN A 118 -3.39 -5.62 -18.61
N ASP A 119 -3.64 -5.66 -17.30
CA ASP A 119 -4.95 -5.35 -16.78
C ASP A 119 -5.25 -3.95 -17.34
N PRO A 120 -6.33 -3.74 -18.13
CA PRO A 120 -6.80 -2.39 -18.31
C PRO A 120 -6.91 -1.79 -16.90
N PRO A 121 -6.59 -0.49 -16.67
CA PRO A 121 -7.01 0.15 -15.44
C PRO A 121 -8.49 -0.17 -15.37
N SER A 122 -8.83 -1.09 -14.48
CA SER A 122 -10.20 -1.48 -14.30
C SER A 122 -10.89 -0.17 -13.95
N ASP A 123 -11.99 0.16 -14.62
CA ASP A 123 -12.82 1.28 -14.15
C ASP A 123 -13.29 1.02 -12.70
N ASP A 124 -13.13 -0.23 -12.21
CA ASP A 124 -13.28 -0.71 -10.83
C ASP A 124 -11.95 -1.01 -10.10
N ALA A 125 -10.76 -0.69 -10.67
CA ALA A 125 -9.56 -0.60 -9.86
C ALA A 125 -9.89 0.48 -8.84
N PRO A 126 -9.75 0.25 -7.52
CA PRO A 126 -10.02 1.30 -6.57
C PRO A 126 -9.13 2.46 -6.97
N LYS A 127 -9.73 3.51 -7.54
CA LYS A 127 -9.10 4.83 -7.49
C LYS A 127 -8.59 4.95 -6.07
N PRO A 128 -7.34 5.42 -5.85
CA PRO A 128 -6.88 5.72 -4.51
C PRO A 128 -8.04 6.41 -3.81
N VAL A 129 -8.64 5.73 -2.82
CA VAL A 129 -9.93 6.19 -2.34
C VAL A 129 -9.61 7.50 -1.68
N GLU A 130 -10.07 8.59 -2.29
CA GLU A 130 -9.75 9.91 -1.81
C GLU A 130 -10.18 9.98 -0.35
N LEU A 131 -9.30 10.53 0.48
CA LEU A 131 -9.55 10.60 1.91
C LEU A 131 -10.79 11.47 2.14
N ALA A 132 -11.88 10.81 2.50
CA ALA A 132 -13.21 11.38 2.65
C ALA A 132 -13.92 10.80 3.89
N PRO A 133 -14.88 11.55 4.48
CA PRO A 133 -15.57 11.15 5.70
C PRO A 133 -16.70 10.15 5.42
N ASN A 134 -16.36 8.99 4.86
CA ASN A 134 -17.25 7.84 4.65
C ASN A 134 -16.52 6.54 4.99
N TYR A 135 -17.28 5.50 5.31
CA TYR A 135 -16.75 4.24 5.78
C TYR A 135 -15.78 3.59 4.79
N GLN A 136 -16.05 3.65 3.48
CA GLN A 136 -15.17 3.05 2.49
C GLN A 136 -13.77 3.69 2.52
N SER A 137 -13.72 5.02 2.55
CA SER A 137 -12.48 5.77 2.68
C SER A 137 -11.79 5.49 4.01
N VAL A 138 -12.50 5.61 5.14
CA VAL A 138 -11.92 5.40 6.48
C VAL A 138 -11.40 3.96 6.63
N ALA A 139 -12.15 2.97 6.16
CA ALA A 139 -11.76 1.57 6.24
C ALA A 139 -10.50 1.28 5.42
N LEU A 140 -10.37 1.85 4.22
CA LEU A 140 -9.22 1.59 3.35
C LEU A 140 -7.99 2.40 3.73
N ASN A 141 -8.15 3.72 3.90
CA ASN A 141 -7.05 4.65 4.08
C ASN A 141 -6.54 4.69 5.53
N ILE A 142 -7.38 4.40 6.51
CA ILE A 142 -7.03 4.53 7.93
C ILE A 142 -7.01 3.15 8.60
N PHE A 143 -8.16 2.47 8.68
CA PHE A 143 -8.26 1.22 9.43
C PHE A 143 -7.39 0.11 8.84
N GLY A 144 -7.52 -0.14 7.53
CA GLY A 144 -6.75 -1.16 6.82
C GLY A 144 -5.25 -0.87 6.79
N ALA A 145 -4.88 0.40 6.74
CA ALA A 145 -3.48 0.83 6.71
C ALA A 145 -2.79 0.73 8.07
N ARG A 146 -3.50 1.01 9.17
CA ARG A 146 -2.88 1.25 10.49
C ARG A 146 -3.44 0.42 11.63
N CYS A 147 -4.71 0.05 11.59
CA CYS A 147 -5.42 -0.54 12.73
C CYS A 147 -5.53 -2.07 12.64
N THR A 148 -5.90 -2.61 11.46
CA THR A 148 -6.29 -4.02 11.32
C THR A 148 -5.15 -5.02 11.49
N THR A 149 -3.89 -4.56 11.39
CA THR A 149 -2.71 -5.39 11.70
C THR A 149 -2.76 -5.93 13.14
N CYS A 150 -3.27 -5.12 14.07
CA CYS A 150 -3.39 -5.50 15.48
C CYS A 150 -4.86 -5.77 15.88
N HIS A 151 -5.80 -4.97 15.37
CA HIS A 151 -7.21 -4.97 15.72
C HIS A 151 -8.06 -5.67 14.66
N SER A 152 -7.95 -6.99 14.61
CA SER A 152 -8.73 -7.87 13.73
C SER A 152 -8.90 -9.25 14.39
N PRO A 153 -9.79 -10.13 13.89
CA PRO A 153 -9.99 -11.45 14.49
C PRO A 153 -8.73 -12.33 14.51
N THR A 154 -7.76 -12.03 13.65
CA THR A 154 -6.45 -12.69 13.57
C THR A 154 -5.30 -11.81 14.06
N GLY A 155 -5.60 -10.62 14.58
CA GLY A 155 -4.62 -9.65 15.06
C GLY A 155 -4.08 -10.00 16.45
N ARG A 156 -3.21 -9.14 16.97
CA ARG A 156 -2.62 -9.27 18.32
C ARG A 156 -3.57 -8.84 19.44
N VAL A 157 -4.62 -8.11 19.09
CA VAL A 157 -5.60 -7.52 20.01
C VAL A 157 -6.99 -7.86 19.51
N ASP A 158 -7.68 -8.77 20.20
CA ASP A 158 -8.95 -9.37 19.76
C ASP A 158 -10.20 -8.72 20.36
N PHE A 159 -10.06 -7.87 21.39
CA PHE A 159 -11.19 -7.21 22.04
C PHE A 159 -11.80 -6.07 21.22
N LEU A 160 -11.10 -5.58 20.19
CA LEU A 160 -11.57 -4.52 19.30
C LEU A 160 -11.16 -4.83 17.86
N ASP A 161 -12.14 -4.84 16.95
CA ASP A 161 -11.98 -5.24 15.55
C ASP A 161 -12.41 -4.14 14.58
N PHE A 162 -11.48 -3.68 13.74
CA PHE A 162 -11.70 -2.68 12.68
C PHE A 162 -11.79 -3.30 11.28
N SER A 163 -11.74 -4.62 11.15
CA SER A 163 -11.70 -5.31 9.85
C SER A 163 -13.02 -5.29 9.10
N THR A 164 -14.15 -5.06 9.78
CA THR A 164 -15.47 -5.00 9.16
C THR A 164 -16.33 -3.85 9.71
N ARG A 165 -17.28 -3.38 8.90
CA ARG A 165 -18.21 -2.31 9.30
C ARG A 165 -19.05 -2.75 10.50
N LEU A 166 -19.48 -4.01 10.49
CA LEU A 166 -20.30 -4.58 11.55
C LEU A 166 -19.55 -4.54 12.89
N SER A 167 -18.28 -4.96 12.91
CA SER A 167 -17.44 -4.96 14.12
C SER A 167 -17.24 -3.54 14.67
N VAL A 168 -16.99 -2.57 13.79
CA VAL A 168 -16.88 -1.15 14.18
C VAL A 168 -18.20 -0.62 14.74
N MET A 169 -19.33 -0.93 14.09
CA MET A 169 -20.65 -0.48 14.54
C MET A 169 -21.09 -1.12 15.86
N GLN A 170 -20.68 -2.36 16.14
CA GLN A 170 -20.97 -3.05 17.40
C GLN A 170 -20.34 -2.36 18.62
N ASN A 171 -19.20 -1.69 18.42
CA ASN A 171 -18.48 -0.97 19.48
C ASN A 171 -18.67 0.55 19.39
N ALA A 172 -19.49 1.05 18.45
CA ALA A 172 -19.57 2.46 18.13
C ALA A 172 -19.97 3.34 19.33
N SER A 173 -20.90 2.89 20.17
CA SER A 173 -21.37 3.65 21.32
C SER A 173 -20.31 3.84 22.41
N GLU A 174 -19.32 2.95 22.48
CA GLU A 174 -18.23 3.03 23.47
C GLU A 174 -17.03 3.83 22.93
N MET A 175 -16.88 3.87 21.60
CA MET A 175 -15.72 4.46 20.95
C MET A 175 -15.93 5.87 20.43
N PHE A 176 -17.16 6.21 20.03
CA PHE A 176 -17.48 7.43 19.32
C PHE A 176 -18.48 8.27 20.11
N ASP A 177 -18.11 9.53 20.34
CA ASP A 177 -19.03 10.55 20.81
C ASP A 177 -19.58 11.28 19.56
N PHE A 178 -20.85 11.03 19.24
CA PHE A 178 -21.53 11.64 18.10
C PHE A 178 -21.91 13.11 18.34
N GLU A 179 -21.99 13.55 19.60
CA GLU A 179 -22.28 14.95 19.94
C GLU A 179 -21.00 15.78 19.92
N ASN A 180 -19.89 15.20 20.40
CA ASN A 180 -18.57 15.83 20.45
C ASN A 180 -17.51 14.91 19.81
N PRO A 181 -17.45 14.82 18.47
CA PRO A 181 -16.56 13.91 17.75
C PRO A 181 -15.11 13.94 18.21
N GLU A 182 -14.56 15.13 18.49
CA GLU A 182 -13.20 15.33 18.99
C GLU A 182 -12.92 14.74 20.38
N GLN A 183 -13.96 14.47 21.17
CA GLN A 183 -13.88 13.81 22.48
C GLN A 183 -14.15 12.30 22.40
N SER A 184 -14.31 11.75 21.18
CA SER A 184 -14.45 10.31 20.99
C SER A 184 -13.27 9.56 21.61
N TYR A 185 -13.56 8.52 22.40
CA TYR A 185 -12.55 7.71 23.06
C TYR A 185 -11.48 7.18 22.08
N MET A 186 -11.88 6.80 20.86
CA MET A 186 -10.93 6.39 19.84
C MET A 186 -9.89 7.48 19.51
N LEU A 187 -10.33 8.74 19.40
CA LEU A 187 -9.43 9.86 19.08
C LEU A 187 -8.55 10.25 20.27
N GLU A 188 -9.05 10.08 21.50
CA GLU A 188 -8.25 10.22 22.73
C GLU A 188 -7.09 9.22 22.73
N VAL A 189 -7.39 7.93 22.52
CA VAL A 189 -6.38 6.85 22.51
C VAL A 189 -5.38 7.00 21.36
N ILE A 190 -5.83 7.37 20.17
CA ILE A 190 -4.93 7.58 19.01
C ILE A 190 -3.91 8.69 19.31
N GLN A 191 -4.32 9.73 20.03
CA GLN A 191 -3.52 10.93 20.26
C GLN A 191 -2.89 10.97 21.66
N ASP A 192 -2.95 9.87 22.42
CA ASP A 192 -2.39 9.84 23.77
C ASP A 192 -0.88 10.17 23.74
N PRO A 193 -0.40 11.15 24.52
CA PRO A 193 1.00 11.59 24.45
C PRO A 193 2.00 10.59 25.05
N LEU A 194 1.53 9.62 25.82
CA LEU A 194 2.35 8.60 26.49
C LEU A 194 2.27 7.25 25.76
N GLU A 195 1.07 6.83 25.38
CA GLU A 195 0.77 5.54 24.75
C GLU A 195 -0.14 5.71 23.52
N PRO A 196 0.31 6.42 22.46
CA PRO A 196 -0.51 6.66 21.27
C PRO A 196 -0.77 5.36 20.51
N MET A 197 -1.82 5.38 19.68
CA MET A 197 -2.14 4.29 18.76
C MET A 197 -2.03 4.74 17.30
N PRO A 198 -1.27 4.03 16.43
CA PRO A 198 -0.53 2.78 16.72
C PRO A 198 0.62 2.96 17.72
N PRO A 199 1.10 1.91 18.41
CA PRO A 199 2.24 2.05 19.33
C PRO A 199 3.49 2.54 18.60
N LEU A 200 4.28 3.41 19.23
CA LEU A 200 5.49 4.00 18.63
C LEU A 200 6.53 2.94 18.22
N ASP A 201 6.56 1.79 18.90
CA ASP A 201 7.46 0.66 18.64
C ASP A 201 6.92 -0.33 17.59
N SER A 202 5.71 -0.11 17.07
CA SER A 202 5.07 -1.01 16.09
C SER A 202 5.64 -0.90 14.67
N GLY A 203 6.36 0.19 14.37
CA GLY A 203 6.83 0.52 13.02
C GLY A 203 5.70 0.99 12.07
N ILE A 204 4.47 1.14 12.56
CA ILE A 204 3.35 1.72 11.83
C ILE A 204 3.31 3.23 12.15
N PRO A 205 3.27 4.14 11.16
CA PRO A 205 3.27 5.56 11.44
C PRO A 205 1.98 6.01 12.16
N GLN A 206 2.05 7.12 12.91
CA GLN A 206 0.88 7.78 13.49
C GLN A 206 -0.02 8.37 12.41
N LEU A 207 -1.29 8.58 12.76
CA LEU A 207 -2.22 9.31 11.89
C LEU A 207 -1.76 10.77 11.75
N THR A 208 -1.94 11.31 10.56
CA THR A 208 -1.76 12.72 10.23
C THR A 208 -2.93 13.56 10.75
N GLU A 209 -2.74 14.87 10.85
CA GLU A 209 -3.81 15.80 11.20
C GLU A 209 -5.00 15.73 10.22
N GLU A 210 -4.73 15.47 8.94
CA GLU A 210 -5.76 15.31 7.91
C GLU A 210 -6.59 14.03 8.12
N GLU A 211 -5.94 12.89 8.40
CA GLU A 211 -6.63 11.63 8.72
C GLU A 211 -7.47 11.77 9.99
N ILE A 212 -6.97 12.46 11.01
CA ILE A 212 -7.70 12.75 12.25
C ILE A 212 -8.93 13.64 11.96
N ALA A 213 -8.78 14.69 11.16
CA ALA A 213 -9.88 15.56 10.78
C ALA A 213 -10.98 14.81 10.00
N VAL A 214 -10.59 13.88 9.11
CA VAL A 214 -11.54 13.03 8.38
C VAL A 214 -12.26 12.06 9.32
N LEU A 215 -11.58 11.49 10.32
CA LEU A 215 -12.24 10.67 11.34
C LEU A 215 -13.25 11.47 12.16
N GLN A 216 -12.89 12.68 12.60
CA GLN A 216 -13.79 13.58 13.33
C GLN A 216 -15.05 13.89 12.50
N GLU A 217 -14.89 14.21 11.22
CA GLU A 217 -16.03 14.49 10.34
C GLU A 217 -16.87 13.24 10.06
N TRP A 218 -16.23 12.08 9.85
CA TRP A 218 -16.94 10.82 9.65
C TRP A 218 -17.78 10.43 10.87
N ILE A 219 -17.26 10.65 12.09
CA ILE A 219 -18.00 10.48 13.34
C ILE A 219 -19.15 11.49 13.41
N ARG A 220 -18.90 12.77 13.14
CA ARG A 220 -19.92 13.83 13.12
C ARG A 220 -21.11 13.51 12.21
N LEU A 221 -20.84 12.89 11.07
CA LEU A 221 -21.87 12.51 10.08
C LEU A 221 -22.63 11.21 10.45
N GLY A 222 -22.30 10.58 11.58
CA GLY A 222 -22.97 9.36 12.04
C GLY A 222 -22.49 8.08 11.33
N LEU A 223 -21.19 8.02 10.99
CA LEU A 223 -20.54 6.87 10.37
C LEU A 223 -21.16 6.44 9.02
N PRO A 224 -21.36 7.36 8.05
CA PRO A 224 -21.91 7.02 6.73
C PRO A 224 -21.04 5.98 6.00
#